data_AF-A0A7S1U9N9-F1
#
_entry.id   AF-A0A7S1U9N9-F1
#
_cell.length_a   1.000
_cell.length_b   1.000
_cell.length_c   1.000
_cell.angle_alpha   90.00
_cell.angle_beta   90.00
_cell.angle_gamma   90.00
#
_symmetry.space_group_name_H-M   'P 1'
#
loop_
_entity.id
_entity.type
_entity.pdbx_description
1 polymer ?
#
loop_
_entity_poly.entity_id
_entity_poly.type
_entity_poly.pdbx_seq_one_letter_code
_entity_poly.pdbx_strand_id
1 'polypeptide(L)'
;GSREAPGAGAGVGVNRIRSDDGELMLPEGFPTAPKRCKKASQAFFDCFTEKGTQPEEGQADAGREALKACEQLLENYAKCLDRHADLKFHRVQEEYRVREASER
;
A
#
# COMPACT_ATOMS: atom_id res chain seq x y z
N GLY A 1 -23.01 -15.74 -26.06
CA GLY A 1 -23.04 -15.39 -24.62
C GLY A 1 -21.75 -15.88 -24.02
N SER A 2 -20.85 -14.96 -23.69
CA SER A 2 -19.53 -15.28 -23.16
C SER A 2 -19.66 -15.80 -21.73
N ARG A 3 -19.07 -16.97 -21.47
CA ARG A 3 -19.08 -17.66 -20.19
C ARG A 3 -18.23 -16.90 -19.18
N GLU A 4 -18.82 -16.75 -18.00
CA GLU A 4 -18.20 -16.28 -16.76
C GLU A 4 -17.02 -17.17 -16.37
N ALA A 5 -15.97 -16.56 -15.82
CA ALA A 5 -14.88 -17.24 -15.13
C ALA A 5 -14.85 -16.78 -13.67
N PRO A 6 -15.24 -17.62 -12.69
CA PRO A 6 -14.94 -17.36 -11.29
C PRO A 6 -13.48 -17.76 -11.03
N GLY A 7 -12.57 -16.79 -11.18
CA GLY A 7 -11.14 -16.97 -10.93
C GLY A 7 -10.83 -16.96 -9.43
N ALA A 8 -10.58 -18.16 -8.89
CA ALA A 8 -9.64 -18.47 -7.82
C ALA A 8 -9.75 -17.68 -6.49
N GLY A 9 -10.28 -18.35 -5.47
CA GLY A 9 -10.10 -17.94 -4.08
C GLY A 9 -8.66 -18.11 -3.59
N ALA A 10 -8.21 -17.20 -2.71
CA ALA A 10 -7.21 -17.45 -1.68
C ALA A 10 -7.14 -16.27 -0.69
N GLY A 11 -7.55 -16.52 0.56
CA GLY A 11 -7.19 -15.71 1.72
C GLY A 11 -8.20 -14.63 2.11
N VAL A 12 -8.98 -14.88 3.16
CA VAL A 12 -9.47 -13.83 4.05
C VAL A 12 -8.22 -13.24 4.73
N GLY A 13 -7.62 -12.25 4.07
CA GLY A 13 -6.76 -11.27 4.71
C GLY A 13 -7.53 -9.96 4.78
N VAL A 14 -7.48 -9.29 5.92
CA VAL A 14 -8.08 -7.95 6.12
C VAL A 14 -7.43 -6.92 5.18
N ASN A 15 -6.22 -7.22 4.69
CA ASN A 15 -5.46 -6.36 3.81
C ASN A 15 -5.76 -6.58 2.31
N ARG A 16 -6.88 -6.00 1.84
CA ARG A 16 -7.18 -5.92 0.40
C ARG A 16 -6.34 -4.83 -0.27
N ILE A 17 -5.43 -5.21 -1.16
CA ILE A 17 -4.66 -4.27 -2.00
C ILE A 17 -5.41 -3.83 -3.27
N ARG A 18 -6.66 -4.26 -3.46
CA ARG A 18 -7.53 -3.83 -4.56
C ARG A 18 -8.86 -3.30 -4.03
N SER A 19 -9.29 -2.19 -4.59
CA SER A 19 -10.64 -1.64 -4.46
C SER A 19 -11.67 -2.47 -5.22
N ASP A 20 -12.95 -2.20 -4.97
CA ASP A 20 -14.08 -2.81 -5.69
C ASP A 20 -14.03 -2.53 -7.21
N ASP A 21 -13.52 -1.36 -7.58
CA ASP A 21 -13.26 -0.94 -8.98
C ASP A 21 -11.99 -1.59 -9.59
N GLY A 22 -11.26 -2.41 -8.82
CA GLY A 22 -10.03 -3.08 -9.27
C GLY A 22 -8.76 -2.23 -9.15
N GLU A 23 -8.87 -1.01 -8.64
CA GLU A 23 -7.73 -0.12 -8.42
C GLU A 23 -6.81 -0.59 -7.28
N LEU A 24 -5.49 -0.48 -7.47
CA LEU A 24 -4.50 -0.84 -6.46
C LEU A 24 -4.48 0.16 -5.30
N MET A 25 -4.57 -0.37 -4.09
CA MET A 25 -4.59 0.37 -2.83
C MET A 25 -3.48 -0.10 -1.91
N LEU A 26 -3.00 0.81 -1.08
CA LEU A 26 -2.02 0.51 -0.06
C LEU A 26 -2.67 -0.27 1.10
N PRO A 27 -1.98 -1.25 1.70
CA PRO A 27 -2.51 -2.01 2.81
C PRO A 27 -2.70 -1.16 4.07
N GLU A 28 -3.69 -1.52 4.88
CA GLU A 28 -3.83 -1.09 6.27
C GLU A 28 -2.54 -1.44 7.03
N GLY A 29 -1.82 -0.40 7.46
CA GLY A 29 -0.50 -0.51 8.08
C GLY A 29 0.64 0.09 7.24
N PHE A 30 0.44 0.46 5.98
CA PHE A 30 1.40 1.31 5.28
C PHE A 30 1.55 2.68 5.98
N PRO A 31 2.75 3.29 6.04
CA PRO A 31 4.06 2.86 5.51
C PRO A 31 4.92 2.06 6.50
N THR A 32 4.34 1.30 7.42
CA THR A 32 5.14 0.60 8.44
C THR A 32 5.93 -0.59 7.87
N ALA A 33 7.10 -0.84 8.45
CA ALA A 33 7.95 -1.98 8.12
C ALA A 33 8.28 -2.77 9.40
N PRO A 34 7.35 -3.62 9.90
CA PRO A 34 7.62 -4.46 11.05
C PRO A 34 8.89 -5.30 10.85
N LYS A 35 9.66 -5.56 11.92
CA LYS A 35 10.91 -6.36 11.83
C LYS A 35 10.69 -7.71 11.11
N ARG A 36 9.52 -8.32 11.30
CA ARG A 36 9.11 -9.58 10.64
C ARG A 36 8.86 -9.43 9.14
N CYS A 37 8.41 -8.26 8.70
CA CYS A 37 8.10 -7.95 7.30
C CYS A 37 9.19 -7.14 6.61
N LYS A 38 10.28 -6.77 7.29
CA LYS A 38 11.33 -5.88 6.78
C LYS A 38 11.77 -6.22 5.36
N LYS A 39 11.98 -7.50 5.04
CA LYS A 39 12.39 -7.92 3.69
C LYS A 39 11.34 -7.63 2.62
N ALA A 40 10.07 -7.93 2.90
CA ALA A 40 8.96 -7.66 1.98
C ALA A 40 8.66 -6.16 1.85
N SER A 41 8.68 -5.44 2.98
CA SER A 41 8.50 -3.99 3.03
C SER A 41 9.60 -3.25 2.27
N GLN A 42 10.86 -3.60 2.50
CA GLN A 42 12.00 -2.96 1.84
C GLN A 42 11.94 -3.18 0.33
N ALA A 43 11.69 -4.41 -0.14
CA ALA A 43 11.59 -4.69 -1.56
C ALA A 43 10.47 -3.87 -2.23
N PHE A 44 9.31 -3.76 -1.58
CA PHE A 44 8.21 -2.91 -2.07
C PHE A 44 8.61 -1.43 -2.09
N PHE A 45 9.19 -0.91 -1.00
CA PHE A 45 9.57 0.51 -0.92
C PHE A 45 10.67 0.88 -1.90
N ASP A 46 11.69 0.04 -2.09
CA ASP A 46 12.75 0.27 -3.06
C ASP A 46 12.16 0.35 -4.48
N CYS A 47 11.29 -0.59 -4.84
CA CYS A 47 10.60 -0.56 -6.13
C CYS A 47 9.72 0.69 -6.27
N PHE A 48 8.93 1.01 -5.24
CA PHE A 48 8.01 2.13 -5.27
C PHE A 48 8.74 3.48 -5.36
N THR A 49 9.85 3.65 -4.66
CA THR A 49 10.69 4.86 -4.75
C THR A 49 11.36 4.96 -6.11
N GLU A 50 11.89 3.86 -6.65
CA GLU A 50 12.51 3.86 -7.98
C GLU A 50 11.49 4.20 -9.08
N LYS A 51 10.30 3.59 -9.05
CA LYS A 51 9.26 3.78 -10.09
C LYS A 51 8.37 4.99 -9.87
N GLY A 52 8.20 5.41 -8.63
CA GLY A 52 7.35 6.55 -8.23
C GLY A 52 8.07 7.88 -8.21
N THR A 53 9.30 7.94 -8.74
CA THR A 53 10.00 9.21 -8.95
C THR A 53 9.20 10.05 -9.94
N GLN A 54 8.57 11.12 -9.45
CA GLN A 54 7.71 11.98 -10.26
C GLN A 54 8.58 12.85 -11.19
N PRO A 55 8.49 12.69 -12.52
CA PRO A 55 9.19 13.57 -13.44
C PRO A 55 8.37 14.86 -13.61
N GLU A 56 8.86 15.96 -13.05
CA GLU A 56 8.27 17.30 -13.10
C GLU A 56 6.89 17.48 -12.45
N GLU A 57 6.57 18.75 -12.19
CA GLU A 57 5.33 19.21 -11.54
C GLU A 57 4.14 18.99 -12.49
N GLY A 58 3.26 18.03 -12.19
CA GLY A 58 2.01 17.83 -12.95
C GLY A 58 1.61 16.38 -13.27
N GLN A 59 2.49 15.40 -13.08
CA GLN A 59 2.13 13.98 -13.27
C GLN A 59 1.60 13.37 -11.97
N ALA A 60 0.31 13.63 -11.70
CA ALA A 60 -0.40 13.13 -10.52
C ALA A 60 -0.52 11.59 -10.47
N ASP A 61 -0.26 10.90 -11.57
CA ASP A 61 -0.45 9.45 -11.71
C ASP A 61 0.82 8.62 -11.47
N ALA A 62 2.00 9.24 -11.30
CA ALA A 62 3.27 8.53 -11.11
C ALA A 62 3.22 7.53 -9.94
N GLY A 63 2.51 7.88 -8.85
CA GLY A 63 2.28 6.97 -7.73
C GLY A 63 1.41 5.76 -8.10
N ARG A 64 0.35 5.96 -8.89
CA ARG A 64 -0.54 4.87 -9.34
C ARG A 64 0.18 3.93 -10.31
N GLU A 65 0.98 4.49 -11.20
CA GLU A 65 1.82 3.71 -12.12
C GLU A 65 2.90 2.93 -11.39
N ALA A 66 3.53 3.52 -10.37
CA ALA A 66 4.48 2.81 -9.51
C ALA A 66 3.82 1.66 -8.73
N LEU A 67 2.58 1.84 -8.22
CA LEU A 67 1.84 0.75 -7.59
C LEU A 67 1.60 -0.41 -8.57
N LYS A 68 1.21 -0.11 -9.81
CA LYS A 68 1.03 -1.12 -10.86
C LYS A 68 2.34 -1.83 -11.19
N ALA A 69 3.44 -1.09 -11.33
CA ALA A 69 4.76 -1.66 -11.61
C ALA A 69 5.27 -2.55 -10.47
N CYS A 70 4.89 -2.26 -9.23
CA CYS A 70 5.33 -2.97 -8.03
C CYS A 70 4.24 -3.88 -7.41
N GLU A 71 3.19 -4.25 -8.16
CA GLU A 71 2.00 -4.96 -7.66
C GLU A 71 2.35 -6.26 -6.90
N GLN A 72 3.24 -7.08 -7.44
CA GLN A 72 3.65 -8.34 -6.78
C GLN A 72 4.36 -8.11 -5.45
N LEU A 73 5.14 -7.03 -5.34
CA LEU A 73 5.85 -6.67 -4.12
C LEU A 73 4.88 -6.09 -3.09
N LEU A 74 3.91 -5.29 -3.56
CA LEU A 74 2.81 -4.78 -2.76
C LEU A 74 1.96 -5.92 -2.17
N GLU A 75 1.63 -6.94 -2.96
CA GLU A 75 0.94 -8.14 -2.48
C GLU A 75 1.71 -8.87 -1.38
N ASN A 76 3.01 -9.08 -1.58
CA ASN A 76 3.85 -9.79 -0.60
C ASN A 76 3.97 -8.99 0.71
N TYR A 77 4.10 -7.67 0.59
CA TYR A 77 4.10 -6.76 1.73
C TYR A 77 2.76 -6.81 2.48
N ALA A 78 1.64 -6.67 1.77
CA ALA A 78 0.30 -6.72 2.35
C ALA A 78 -0.01 -8.06 3.04
N LYS A 79 0.34 -9.19 2.40
CA LYS A 79 0.21 -10.53 2.99
C LYS A 79 1.05 -10.66 4.26
N CYS A 80 2.24 -10.06 4.30
CA CYS A 80 3.06 -10.09 5.51
C CYS A 80 2.44 -9.26 6.64
N LEU A 81 1.94 -8.05 6.32
CA LEU A 81 1.25 -7.20 7.29
C LEU A 81 0.01 -7.89 7.85
N ASP A 82 -0.79 -8.52 6.99
CA ASP A 82 -2.00 -9.25 7.38
C ASP A 82 -1.72 -10.35 8.41
N ARG A 83 -0.67 -11.15 8.17
CA ARG A 83 -0.23 -12.21 9.07
C ARG A 83 0.28 -11.70 10.42
N HIS A 84 0.60 -10.41 10.50
CA HIS A 84 1.09 -9.75 11.70
C HIS A 84 0.21 -8.56 12.10
N ALA A 85 -1.08 -8.56 11.71
CA ALA A 85 -2.03 -7.48 11.99
C ALA A 85 -2.31 -7.29 13.51
N ASP A 86 -1.85 -8.22 14.35
CA ASP A 86 -1.83 -8.08 15.82
C ASP A 86 -0.85 -6.99 16.30
N LEU A 87 -0.02 -6.44 15.41
CA LEU A 87 0.73 -5.21 15.65
C LEU A 87 -0.27 -4.05 15.78
N LYS A 88 -0.85 -3.90 16.97
CA LYS A 88 -1.58 -2.72 17.42
C LYS A 88 -0.68 -1.51 17.21
N PHE A 89 -0.85 -0.85 16.07
CA PHE A 89 -0.21 0.43 15.82
C PHE A 89 -0.77 1.41 16.84
N HIS A 90 0.03 1.81 17.82
CA HIS A 90 -0.21 3.07 18.50
C HIS A 90 -0.08 4.14 17.43
N ARG A 91 -1.22 4.64 16.94
CA ARG A 91 -1.27 5.86 16.13
C ARG A 91 -0.42 6.89 16.85
N VAL A 92 0.53 7.51 16.15
CA VAL A 92 1.25 8.69 16.65
C VAL A 92 0.23 9.62 17.29
N GLN A 93 0.53 10.11 18.50
CA GLN A 93 -0.39 10.94 19.26
C GLN A 93 -0.92 12.09 18.40
N GLU A 94 -2.22 12.34 18.50
CA GLU A 94 -2.98 13.32 17.73
C GLU A 94 -2.37 14.73 17.76
N GLU A 95 -1.52 15.00 18.76
CA GLU A 95 -0.73 16.22 18.95
C GLU A 95 0.15 16.61 17.77
N TYR A 96 0.61 15.68 16.91
CA TYR A 96 1.41 16.00 15.72
C TYR A 96 0.57 16.29 14.46
N ARG A 97 -0.77 16.20 14.53
CA ARG A 97 -1.68 16.45 13.40
C ARG A 97 -2.02 17.93 13.21
N VAL A 98 -1.43 18.82 14.02
CA VAL A 98 -1.68 20.26 13.96
C VAL A 98 -1.23 20.77 12.59
N ARG A 99 -2.22 21.07 11.75
CA ARG A 99 -2.05 21.87 10.55
C ARG A 99 -1.64 23.26 11.01
N GLU A 100 -0.54 23.78 10.48
CA GLU A 100 -0.37 25.23 10.37
C GLU A 100 -1.40 25.72 9.34
N ALA A 101 -2.64 25.80 9.80
CA ALA A 101 -3.77 26.40 9.12
C ALA A 101 -4.18 27.62 9.95
N SER A 102 -3.27 28.58 10.10
CA SER A 102 -3.59 29.97 10.44
C SER A 102 -2.30 30.74 10.67
N GLU A 103 -1.68 31.27 9.63
CA GLU A 103 -1.18 32.65 9.72
C GLU A 103 -1.63 33.39 8.45
N ARG A 104 -2.22 34.55 8.70
CA ARG A 104 -3.03 35.35 7.81
C ARG A 104 -2.28 36.63 7.50
#